data_AF-A0A7J8QGN4-F1
#
_entry.id   AF-A0A7J8QGN4-F1
#
_cell.length_a   1.000
_cell.length_b   1.000
_cell.length_c   1.000
_cell.angle_alpha   90.00
_cell.angle_beta   90.00
_cell.angle_gamma   90.00
#
_symmetry.space_group_name_H-M   'P 1'
#
loop_
_entity.id
_entity.type
_entity.pdbx_description
1 polymer ?
#
loop_
_entity_poly.entity_id
_entity_poly.type
_entity_poly.pdbx_seq_one_letter_code
_entity_poly.pdbx_strand_id
1 'polypeptide(L)'
;MMLWSVSGIGVNWGTQASHPLPPDTMVRLLRDNGFQRVKLFDADYDTLKTLGKTGIEVMVGIPNDMLAIVGGSMKAAEKWVAKNVTQHITSNNVNIRYVAVGNEPFLETYNGSYLGITFPALRNIQLALVKAGHNNQVKVTVPLNADVYESTNGSPSGGDFRADIHDIMLTIVNFLSLSSAPFTVNIYPFISLYSDPNFPVEYAFFDGNASPVSDGGTLYYNMFDANLDTLAHALQKNGFADLPIIVGEIGWPTDGDRNAN
;
A
#
# COMPACT_ATOMS: atom_id res chain seq x y z
N MET A 1 4.56 14.56 -16.64
CA MET A 1 4.09 14.60 -15.24
C MET A 1 2.58 14.61 -15.19
N MET A 2 1.97 13.53 -14.70
CA MET A 2 0.54 13.53 -14.35
C MET A 2 0.27 14.53 -13.20
N LEU A 3 -0.87 15.21 -13.25
CA LEU A 3 -1.30 16.13 -12.19
C LEU A 3 -1.94 15.33 -11.06
N TRP A 4 -1.20 15.14 -9.97
CA TRP A 4 -1.68 14.44 -8.78
C TRP A 4 -2.42 15.40 -7.83
N SER A 5 -3.57 14.97 -7.31
CA SER A 5 -4.23 15.65 -6.19
C SER A 5 -4.02 14.81 -4.93
N VAL A 6 -3.38 15.41 -3.91
CA VAL A 6 -3.16 14.74 -2.63
C VAL A 6 -4.42 14.86 -1.78
N SER A 7 -4.99 13.71 -1.42
CA SER A 7 -6.26 13.65 -0.69
C SER A 7 -6.11 13.58 0.83
N GLY A 8 -4.89 13.49 1.36
CA GLY A 8 -4.61 13.42 2.80
C GLY A 8 -3.29 12.74 3.14
N ILE A 9 -2.85 12.88 4.39
CA ILE A 9 -1.63 12.27 4.93
C ILE A 9 -1.97 11.23 6.01
N GLY A 10 -1.23 10.14 6.02
CA GLY A 10 -1.38 9.06 6.99
C GLY A 10 -0.04 8.54 7.48
N VAL A 11 -0.12 7.61 8.43
CA VAL A 11 1.05 6.95 9.00
C VAL A 11 0.82 5.45 9.15
N ASN A 12 1.91 4.70 9.05
CA ASN A 12 1.94 3.27 9.33
C ASN A 12 2.09 3.05 10.84
N TRP A 13 1.13 2.41 11.47
CA TRP A 13 1.23 2.02 12.88
C TRP A 13 1.70 0.57 12.97
N GLY A 14 3.02 0.41 13.06
CA GLY A 14 3.65 -0.88 13.32
C GLY A 14 3.62 -1.26 14.80
N THR A 15 3.39 -2.54 15.08
CA THR A 15 3.33 -3.11 16.44
C THR A 15 4.56 -3.95 16.80
N GLN A 16 5.50 -4.14 15.85
CA GLN A 16 6.76 -4.84 16.08
C GLN A 16 7.76 -3.93 16.79
N ALA A 17 7.55 -3.72 18.09
CA ALA A 17 8.41 -2.90 18.94
C ALA A 17 8.66 -3.60 20.28
N SER A 18 9.84 -3.40 20.86
CA SER A 18 10.15 -3.91 22.21
C SER A 18 9.33 -3.22 23.30
N HIS A 19 8.96 -1.95 23.09
CA HIS A 19 8.19 -1.12 24.01
C HIS A 19 7.07 -0.40 23.24
N PRO A 20 5.96 -1.08 22.90
CA PRO A 20 4.86 -0.46 22.18
C PRO A 20 4.19 0.61 23.05
N LEU A 21 3.84 1.74 22.44
CA LEU A 21 3.02 2.75 23.11
C LEU A 21 1.58 2.24 23.28
N PRO A 22 0.90 2.59 24.38
CA PRO A 22 -0.52 2.28 24.56
C PRO A 22 -1.37 2.84 23.41
N PRO A 23 -2.40 2.11 22.92
CA PRO A 23 -3.20 2.56 21.78
C PRO A 23 -3.85 3.94 21.93
N ASP A 24 -4.28 4.32 23.14
CA ASP A 24 -4.86 5.64 23.41
C ASP A 24 -3.83 6.76 23.26
N THR A 25 -2.58 6.48 23.62
CA THR A 25 -1.47 7.42 23.49
C THR A 25 -1.11 7.59 22.02
N MET A 26 -1.05 6.49 21.25
CA MET A 26 -0.87 6.56 19.81
C MET A 26 -1.97 7.37 19.14
N VAL A 27 -3.24 7.11 19.43
CA VAL A 27 -4.37 7.87 18.85
C VAL A 27 -4.28 9.36 19.16
N ARG A 28 -3.89 9.75 20.39
CA ARG A 28 -3.65 11.17 20.72
C ARG A 28 -2.53 11.75 19.86
N LEU A 29 -1.39 11.07 19.77
CA LEU A 29 -0.26 11.52 18.93
C LEU A 29 -0.68 11.69 17.47
N LEU A 30 -1.46 10.75 16.92
CA LEU A 30 -1.96 10.85 15.55
C LEU A 30 -2.79 12.13 15.35
N ARG A 31 -3.72 12.41 16.26
CA ARG A 31 -4.60 13.57 16.19
C ARG A 31 -3.86 14.89 16.42
N ASP A 32 -3.00 14.94 17.43
CA ASP A 32 -2.24 16.13 17.81
C ASP A 32 -1.26 16.54 16.70
N ASN A 33 -0.79 15.58 15.90
CA ASN A 33 0.06 15.82 14.73
C ASN A 33 -0.72 15.92 13.39
N GLY A 34 -2.06 15.95 13.42
CA GLY A 34 -2.89 16.20 12.24
C GLY A 34 -3.00 15.04 11.24
N PHE A 35 -2.63 13.82 11.63
CA PHE A 35 -2.80 12.64 10.77
C PHE A 35 -4.28 12.29 10.62
N GLN A 36 -4.70 12.09 9.36
CA GLN A 36 -6.08 11.82 9.01
C GLN A 36 -6.32 10.33 8.72
N ARG A 37 -5.24 9.59 8.46
CA ARG A 37 -5.29 8.18 8.05
C ARG A 37 -4.26 7.35 8.80
N VAL A 38 -4.55 6.08 9.00
CA VAL A 38 -3.62 5.10 9.56
C VAL A 38 -3.69 3.78 8.79
N LYS A 39 -2.53 3.20 8.49
CA LYS A 39 -2.41 1.83 8.00
C LYS A 39 -1.93 0.92 9.13
N LEU A 40 -2.68 -0.15 9.36
CA LEU A 40 -2.35 -1.24 10.28
C LEU A 40 -1.89 -2.45 9.47
N PHE A 41 -0.96 -3.24 10.01
CA PHE A 41 -0.44 -4.44 9.35
C PHE A 41 -1.21 -5.71 9.72
N ASP A 42 -2.04 -5.63 10.76
CA ASP A 42 -2.93 -6.67 11.21
C ASP A 42 -4.29 -6.07 11.62
N ALA A 43 -5.13 -6.91 12.23
CA ALA A 43 -6.43 -6.53 12.77
C ALA A 43 -6.46 -6.71 14.30
N ASP A 44 -5.46 -6.16 15.01
CA ASP A 44 -5.47 -6.12 16.47
C ASP A 44 -6.73 -5.41 17.00
N TYR A 45 -7.41 -6.08 17.94
CA TYR A 45 -8.71 -5.65 18.40
C TYR A 45 -8.64 -4.35 19.20
N ASP A 46 -7.67 -4.21 20.10
CA ASP A 46 -7.57 -3.04 20.98
C ASP A 46 -7.12 -1.81 20.20
N THR A 47 -6.21 -1.99 19.25
CA THR A 47 -5.79 -0.95 18.29
C THR A 47 -6.97 -0.45 17.47
N LEU A 48 -7.70 -1.35 16.80
CA LEU A 48 -8.88 -0.97 16.01
C LEU A 48 -9.96 -0.33 16.87
N LYS A 49 -10.26 -0.91 18.05
CA LYS A 49 -11.26 -0.36 18.97
C LYS A 49 -10.91 1.06 19.40
N THR A 50 -9.65 1.35 19.67
CA THR A 50 -9.18 2.66 20.13
C THR A 50 -9.25 3.73 19.04
N LEU A 51 -9.23 3.34 17.76
CA LEU A 51 -9.49 4.23 16.63
C LEU A 51 -10.98 4.60 16.47
N GLY A 52 -11.87 3.98 17.24
CA GLY A 52 -13.30 4.26 17.24
C GLY A 52 -13.63 5.71 17.58
N LYS A 53 -14.53 6.34 16.81
CA LYS A 53 -14.99 7.74 17.00
C LYS A 53 -13.90 8.81 16.89
N THR A 54 -12.71 8.47 16.41
CA THR A 54 -11.61 9.44 16.23
C THR A 54 -11.74 10.26 14.95
N GLY A 55 -12.45 9.73 13.95
CA GLY A 55 -12.51 10.28 12.59
C GLY A 55 -11.38 9.82 11.67
N ILE A 56 -10.30 9.24 12.22
CA ILE A 56 -9.15 8.75 11.46
C ILE A 56 -9.59 7.60 10.54
N GLU A 57 -9.29 7.71 9.25
CA GLU A 57 -9.53 6.65 8.27
C GLU A 57 -8.55 5.50 8.46
N VAL A 58 -9.05 4.27 8.47
CA VAL A 58 -8.25 3.08 8.75
C VAL A 58 -8.13 2.20 7.49
N MET A 59 -6.90 1.85 7.14
CA MET A 59 -6.57 0.70 6.31
C MET A 59 -6.15 -0.45 7.23
N VAL A 60 -6.96 -1.52 7.30
CA VAL A 60 -6.69 -2.68 8.17
C VAL A 60 -5.98 -3.78 7.38
N GLY A 61 -4.93 -4.37 7.96
CA GLY A 61 -4.09 -5.36 7.30
C GLY A 61 -4.56 -6.81 7.51
N ILE A 62 -4.39 -7.61 6.46
CA ILE A 62 -4.39 -9.08 6.52
C ILE A 62 -2.94 -9.50 6.32
N PRO A 63 -2.26 -10.05 7.34
CA PRO A 63 -0.91 -10.59 7.18
C PRO A 63 -0.81 -11.66 6.08
N ASN A 64 0.35 -11.75 5.44
CA ASN A 64 0.60 -12.66 4.31
C ASN A 64 0.32 -14.14 4.65
N ASP A 65 0.59 -14.56 5.89
CA ASP A 65 0.36 -15.93 6.38
C ASP A 65 -1.13 -16.33 6.43
N MET A 66 -2.05 -15.37 6.43
CA MET A 66 -3.50 -15.62 6.39
C MET A 66 -4.06 -15.71 4.97
N LEU A 67 -3.30 -15.34 3.93
CA LEU A 67 -3.80 -15.29 2.55
C LEU A 67 -4.33 -16.65 2.09
N ALA A 68 -3.63 -17.74 2.41
CA ALA A 68 -4.08 -19.09 2.08
C ALA A 68 -5.42 -19.44 2.74
N ILE A 69 -5.64 -18.99 3.98
CA ILE A 69 -6.87 -19.27 4.75
C ILE A 69 -8.06 -18.53 4.15
N VAL A 70 -7.94 -17.22 3.95
CA VAL A 70 -9.05 -16.40 3.44
C VAL A 70 -9.27 -16.58 1.94
N GLY A 71 -8.22 -16.87 1.18
CA GLY A 71 -8.30 -17.20 -0.25
C GLY A 71 -8.84 -18.60 -0.53
N GLY A 72 -8.54 -19.57 0.33
CA GLY A 72 -9.00 -20.95 0.20
C GLY A 72 -10.43 -21.21 0.66
N SER A 73 -11.04 -20.30 1.44
CA SER A 73 -12.39 -20.49 1.98
C SER A 73 -13.18 -19.19 2.08
N MET A 74 -14.26 -19.09 1.30
CA MET A 74 -15.20 -17.97 1.39
C MET A 74 -15.77 -17.82 2.81
N LYS A 75 -16.04 -18.94 3.51
CA LYS A 75 -16.50 -18.92 4.91
C LYS A 75 -15.46 -18.32 5.85
N ALA A 76 -14.17 -18.57 5.61
CA ALA A 76 -13.09 -17.97 6.39
C ALA A 76 -12.97 -16.46 6.12
N ALA A 77 -13.08 -16.03 4.86
CA ALA A 77 -13.12 -14.61 4.50
C ALA A 77 -14.31 -13.89 5.13
N GLU A 78 -15.52 -14.47 5.08
CA GLU A 78 -16.72 -13.93 5.75
C GLU A 78 -16.53 -13.81 7.26
N LYS A 79 -15.94 -14.82 7.90
CA LYS A 79 -15.63 -14.78 9.34
C LYS A 79 -14.62 -13.69 9.68
N TRP A 80 -13.59 -13.53 8.84
CA TRP A 80 -12.58 -12.49 9.01
C TRP A 80 -13.21 -11.09 8.90
N VAL A 81 -14.02 -10.84 7.86
CA VAL A 81 -14.73 -9.57 7.66
C VAL A 81 -15.69 -9.29 8.82
N ALA A 82 -16.48 -10.28 9.24
CA ALA A 82 -17.43 -10.11 10.34
C ALA A 82 -16.72 -9.68 11.64
N LYS A 83 -15.60 -10.34 11.98
CA LYS A 83 -14.84 -10.08 13.20
C LYS A 83 -14.06 -8.77 13.14
N ASN A 84 -13.36 -8.52 12.05
CA ASN A 84 -12.32 -7.49 11.99
C ASN A 84 -12.77 -6.19 11.33
N VAL A 85 -13.85 -6.25 10.53
CA VAL A 85 -14.40 -5.07 9.85
C VAL A 85 -15.79 -4.75 10.39
N THR A 86 -16.76 -5.65 10.23
CA THR A 86 -18.17 -5.39 10.58
C THR A 86 -18.32 -5.05 12.06
N GLN A 87 -17.72 -5.84 12.96
CA GLN A 87 -17.78 -5.57 14.40
C GLN A 87 -17.20 -4.19 14.76
N HIS A 88 -16.07 -3.79 14.16
CA HIS A 88 -15.42 -2.51 14.47
C HIS A 88 -16.18 -1.31 13.89
N ILE A 89 -16.74 -1.43 12.68
CA ILE A 89 -17.60 -0.39 12.11
C ILE A 89 -18.86 -0.22 12.97
N THR A 90 -19.54 -1.32 13.31
CA THR A 90 -20.87 -1.27 13.96
C THR A 90 -20.80 -1.01 15.46
N SER A 91 -19.89 -1.66 16.18
CA SER A 91 -19.85 -1.64 17.65
C SER A 91 -18.91 -0.56 18.18
N ASN A 92 -17.80 -0.30 17.49
CA ASN A 92 -16.75 0.61 17.93
C ASN A 92 -16.76 1.94 17.17
N ASN A 93 -17.51 2.06 16.07
CA ASN A 93 -17.59 3.24 15.20
C ASN A 93 -16.21 3.65 14.64
N VAL A 94 -15.45 2.65 14.18
CA VAL A 94 -14.16 2.83 13.50
C VAL A 94 -14.39 3.19 12.03
N ASN A 95 -13.70 4.22 11.54
CA ASN A 95 -13.80 4.66 10.14
C ASN A 95 -12.89 3.83 9.22
N ILE A 96 -13.21 2.54 9.05
CA ILE A 96 -12.47 1.67 8.12
C ILE A 96 -12.84 2.05 6.68
N ARG A 97 -11.81 2.27 5.85
CA ARG A 97 -11.93 2.62 4.42
C ARG A 97 -11.34 1.57 3.51
N TYR A 98 -10.31 0.85 3.98
CA TYR A 98 -9.61 -0.13 3.18
C TYR A 98 -9.28 -1.40 3.97
N VAL A 99 -9.24 -2.54 3.26
CA VAL A 99 -8.58 -3.76 3.72
C VAL A 99 -7.36 -4.01 2.84
N ALA A 100 -6.17 -3.98 3.43
CA ALA A 100 -4.92 -4.36 2.80
C ALA A 100 -4.77 -5.89 2.85
N VAL A 101 -4.93 -6.56 1.71
CA VAL A 101 -4.87 -8.01 1.61
C VAL A 101 -3.43 -8.45 1.32
N GLY A 102 -2.68 -8.72 2.38
CA GLY A 102 -1.24 -8.93 2.33
C GLY A 102 -0.45 -7.62 2.48
N ASN A 103 0.87 -7.75 2.51
CA ASN A 103 1.82 -6.65 2.38
C ASN A 103 3.02 -7.13 1.56
N GLU A 104 3.22 -6.55 0.39
CA GLU A 104 4.28 -6.87 -0.56
C GLU A 104 4.42 -8.37 -0.87
N PRO A 105 3.32 -9.08 -1.19
CA PRO A 105 3.33 -10.54 -1.33
C PRO A 105 4.22 -11.05 -2.47
N PHE A 106 4.62 -10.18 -3.39
CA PHE A 106 5.38 -10.51 -4.60
C PHE A 106 6.86 -10.13 -4.53
N LEU A 107 7.36 -9.74 -3.34
CA LEU A 107 8.80 -9.60 -3.13
C LEU A 107 9.52 -10.89 -3.50
N GLU A 108 10.66 -10.75 -4.17
CA GLU A 108 11.51 -11.88 -4.56
C GLU A 108 11.94 -12.74 -3.37
N THR A 109 12.11 -12.15 -2.18
CA THR A 109 12.47 -12.84 -0.94
C THR A 109 11.45 -13.89 -0.50
N TYR A 110 10.19 -13.78 -0.95
CA TYR A 110 9.16 -14.78 -0.69
C TYR A 110 9.16 -15.93 -1.69
N ASN A 111 10.02 -15.90 -2.72
CA ASN A 111 10.21 -16.97 -3.70
C ASN A 111 8.88 -17.51 -4.26
N GLY A 112 7.97 -16.59 -4.60
CA GLY A 112 6.66 -16.91 -5.19
C GLY A 112 5.62 -17.51 -4.23
N SER A 113 5.90 -17.59 -2.92
CA SER A 113 5.02 -18.24 -1.92
C SER A 113 3.58 -17.73 -1.92
N TYR A 114 3.36 -16.46 -2.29
CA TYR A 114 2.04 -15.83 -2.25
C TYR A 114 1.41 -15.60 -3.64
N LEU A 115 2.09 -15.94 -4.74
CA LEU A 115 1.59 -15.69 -6.11
C LEU A 115 0.23 -16.36 -6.34
N GLY A 116 0.11 -17.65 -6.03
CA GLY A 116 -1.13 -18.41 -6.26
C GLY A 116 -2.29 -18.10 -5.32
N ILE A 117 -2.06 -17.35 -4.23
CA ILE A 117 -3.04 -17.18 -3.13
C ILE A 117 -3.46 -15.73 -2.88
N THR A 118 -2.70 -14.74 -3.37
CA THR A 118 -3.01 -13.32 -3.17
C THR A 118 -4.32 -12.91 -3.85
N PHE A 119 -4.50 -13.19 -5.15
CA PHE A 119 -5.73 -12.82 -5.85
C PHE A 119 -6.99 -13.53 -5.30
N PRO A 120 -6.98 -14.86 -5.03
CA PRO A 120 -8.09 -15.51 -4.36
C PRO A 120 -8.47 -14.87 -3.01
N ALA A 121 -7.49 -14.48 -2.20
CA ALA A 121 -7.71 -13.78 -0.95
C ALA A 121 -8.37 -12.41 -1.17
N LEU A 122 -7.82 -11.61 -2.09
CA LEU A 122 -8.33 -10.28 -2.46
C LEU A 122 -9.80 -10.36 -2.87
N ARG A 123 -10.10 -11.28 -3.79
CA ARG A 123 -11.46 -11.51 -4.29
C ARG A 123 -12.42 -11.94 -3.18
N ASN A 124 -12.05 -12.92 -2.36
CA ASN A 124 -12.94 -13.44 -1.33
C ASN A 124 -13.26 -12.39 -0.26
N ILE A 125 -12.28 -11.57 0.14
CA ILE A 125 -12.52 -10.48 1.09
C ILE A 125 -13.45 -9.42 0.50
N GLN A 126 -13.27 -9.03 -0.76
CA GLN A 126 -14.18 -8.08 -1.40
C GLN A 126 -15.61 -8.63 -1.48
N LEU A 127 -15.78 -9.91 -1.84
CA LEU A 127 -17.09 -10.55 -1.86
C LEU A 127 -17.71 -10.64 -0.45
N ALA A 128 -16.90 -10.91 0.58
CA ALA A 128 -17.35 -10.93 1.96
C ALA A 128 -17.82 -9.53 2.42
N LEU A 129 -17.11 -8.46 2.04
CA LEU A 129 -17.51 -7.08 2.27
C LEU A 129 -18.83 -6.74 1.55
N VAL A 130 -19.02 -7.18 0.32
CA VAL A 130 -20.28 -7.03 -0.43
C VAL A 130 -21.43 -7.74 0.31
N LYS A 131 -21.24 -9.00 0.71
CA LYS A 131 -22.25 -9.78 1.44
C LYS A 131 -22.61 -9.16 2.79
N ALA A 132 -21.64 -8.54 3.46
CA ALA A 132 -21.85 -7.82 4.72
C ALA A 132 -22.43 -6.40 4.53
N GLY A 133 -22.62 -5.92 3.30
CA GLY A 133 -23.17 -4.59 3.02
C GLY A 133 -22.19 -3.43 3.19
N HIS A 134 -20.88 -3.69 3.20
CA HIS A 134 -19.83 -2.69 3.44
C HIS A 134 -19.11 -2.20 2.18
N ASN A 135 -19.42 -2.72 0.99
CA ASN A 135 -18.68 -2.43 -0.26
C ASN A 135 -18.67 -0.96 -0.71
N ASN A 136 -19.62 -0.15 -0.24
CA ASN A 136 -19.68 1.28 -0.53
C ASN A 136 -18.75 2.09 0.38
N GLN A 137 -18.41 1.57 1.55
CA GLN A 137 -17.55 2.21 2.54
C GLN A 137 -16.11 1.66 2.50
N VAL A 138 -15.97 0.34 2.37
CA VAL A 138 -14.70 -0.37 2.49
C VAL A 138 -14.35 -1.03 1.16
N LYS A 139 -13.15 -0.73 0.66
CA LYS A 139 -12.57 -1.34 -0.55
C LYS A 139 -11.39 -2.23 -0.18
N VAL A 140 -11.10 -3.25 -0.99
CA VAL A 140 -9.87 -4.04 -0.82
C VAL A 140 -8.74 -3.48 -1.68
N THR A 141 -7.50 -3.67 -1.25
CA THR A 141 -6.30 -3.38 -2.04
C THR A 141 -5.21 -4.37 -1.67
N VAL A 142 -4.13 -4.40 -2.45
CA VAL A 142 -2.90 -5.14 -2.12
C VAL A 142 -1.80 -4.08 -2.06
N PRO A 143 -1.21 -3.78 -0.89
CA PRO A 143 0.03 -3.01 -0.82
C PRO A 143 1.13 -3.81 -1.51
N LEU A 144 1.62 -3.28 -2.62
CA LEU A 144 2.66 -3.90 -3.44
C LEU A 144 3.95 -3.08 -3.32
N ASN A 145 5.10 -3.74 -3.31
CA ASN A 145 6.37 -3.04 -3.40
C ASN A 145 6.51 -2.42 -4.80
N ALA A 146 7.28 -1.34 -4.92
CA ALA A 146 7.60 -0.75 -6.23
C ALA A 146 8.37 -1.70 -7.17
N ASP A 147 8.88 -2.84 -6.69
CA ASP A 147 9.50 -3.88 -7.50
C ASP A 147 8.54 -4.62 -8.44
N VAL A 148 7.21 -4.44 -8.31
CA VAL A 148 6.25 -5.16 -9.17
C VAL A 148 6.15 -4.57 -10.59
N TYR A 149 6.78 -3.43 -10.83
CA TYR A 149 6.90 -2.79 -12.13
C TYR A 149 8.35 -2.39 -12.39
N GLU A 150 8.67 -2.26 -13.67
CA GLU A 150 9.99 -1.90 -14.16
C GLU A 150 9.87 -0.89 -15.30
N SER A 151 11.00 -0.29 -15.67
CA SER A 151 11.08 0.52 -16.87
C SER A 151 11.79 -0.25 -17.99
N THR A 152 11.07 -0.46 -19.08
CA THR A 152 11.59 -1.16 -20.27
C THR A 152 12.65 -0.36 -21.05
N ASN A 153 12.79 0.95 -20.79
CA ASN A 153 13.70 1.85 -21.50
C ASN A 153 14.59 2.69 -20.56
N GLY A 154 14.55 2.43 -19.25
CA GLY A 154 15.30 3.18 -18.23
C GLY A 154 14.73 4.55 -17.86
N SER A 155 13.57 4.93 -18.39
CA SER A 155 12.85 6.17 -18.07
C SER A 155 11.43 5.88 -17.53
N PRO A 156 10.82 6.76 -16.72
CA PRO A 156 9.48 6.51 -16.17
C PRO A 156 8.40 6.20 -17.23
N SER A 157 8.43 6.83 -18.40
CA SER A 157 7.53 6.59 -19.53
C SER A 157 7.57 5.16 -20.09
N GLY A 158 8.63 4.42 -19.82
CA GLY A 158 8.78 3.00 -20.18
C GLY A 158 8.17 2.03 -19.19
N GLY A 159 7.44 2.51 -18.18
CA GLY A 159 6.83 1.72 -17.11
C GLY A 159 5.95 0.57 -17.62
N ASP A 160 6.16 -0.62 -17.07
CA ASP A 160 5.28 -1.78 -17.23
C ASP A 160 5.37 -2.71 -16.02
N PHE A 161 4.42 -3.61 -15.83
CA PHE A 161 4.55 -4.65 -14.82
C PHE A 161 5.67 -5.64 -15.20
N ARG A 162 6.42 -6.14 -14.22
CA ARG A 162 7.46 -7.15 -14.46
C ARG A 162 6.90 -8.36 -15.22
N ALA A 163 7.68 -8.87 -16.16
CA ALA A 163 7.25 -9.92 -17.08
C ALA A 163 6.82 -11.23 -16.38
N ASP A 164 7.48 -11.61 -15.28
CA ASP A 164 7.22 -12.86 -14.56
C ASP A 164 5.92 -12.86 -13.75
N ILE A 165 5.40 -11.67 -13.40
CA ILE A 165 4.15 -11.48 -12.66
C ILE A 165 3.09 -10.67 -13.43
N HIS A 166 3.33 -10.38 -14.71
CA HIS A 166 2.50 -9.49 -15.51
C HIS A 166 1.01 -9.91 -15.52
N ASP A 167 0.72 -11.18 -15.78
CA ASP A 167 -0.65 -11.68 -15.87
C ASP A 167 -1.42 -11.60 -14.54
N ILE A 168 -0.74 -11.88 -13.42
CA ILE A 168 -1.37 -11.76 -12.10
C ILE A 168 -1.57 -10.30 -11.71
N MET A 169 -0.64 -9.41 -12.10
CA MET A 169 -0.78 -7.97 -11.93
C MET A 169 -1.97 -7.42 -12.70
N LEU A 170 -2.13 -7.79 -13.97
CA LEU A 170 -3.32 -7.43 -14.75
C LEU A 170 -4.62 -7.95 -14.13
N THR A 171 -4.60 -9.18 -13.61
CA THR A 171 -5.76 -9.77 -12.93
C THR A 171 -6.16 -8.96 -11.70
N ILE A 172 -5.18 -8.54 -10.88
CA ILE A 172 -5.40 -7.73 -9.68
C ILE A 172 -5.88 -6.32 -10.06
N VAL A 173 -5.18 -5.63 -10.96
CA VAL A 173 -5.49 -4.26 -11.37
C VAL A 173 -6.88 -4.16 -12.01
N ASN A 174 -7.24 -5.12 -12.88
CA ASN A 174 -8.58 -5.20 -13.44
C ASN A 174 -9.65 -5.38 -12.35
N PHE A 175 -9.39 -6.23 -11.36
CA PHE A 175 -10.32 -6.45 -10.25
C PHE A 175 -10.48 -5.21 -9.36
N LEU A 176 -9.39 -4.49 -9.08
CA LEU A 176 -9.43 -3.24 -8.32
C LEU A 176 -10.25 -2.19 -9.08
N SER A 177 -10.02 -2.04 -10.39
CA SER A 177 -10.78 -1.14 -11.26
C SER A 177 -12.29 -1.43 -11.23
N LEU A 178 -12.68 -2.70 -11.46
CA LEU A 178 -14.08 -3.13 -11.41
C LEU A 178 -14.74 -2.93 -10.04
N SER A 179 -13.96 -2.92 -8.96
CA SER A 179 -14.44 -2.72 -7.59
C SER A 179 -14.41 -1.25 -7.14
N SER A 180 -13.94 -0.34 -8.00
CA SER A 180 -13.64 1.06 -7.68
C SER A 180 -12.70 1.17 -6.47
N ALA A 181 -11.67 0.35 -6.46
CA ALA A 181 -10.65 0.27 -5.42
C ALA A 181 -9.30 0.80 -5.93
N PRO A 182 -8.46 1.35 -5.06
CA PRO A 182 -7.17 1.91 -5.46
C PRO A 182 -6.09 0.84 -5.62
N PHE A 183 -5.09 1.13 -6.44
CA PHE A 183 -3.79 0.47 -6.38
C PHE A 183 -3.00 1.02 -5.20
N THR A 184 -2.41 0.16 -4.36
CA THR A 184 -1.56 0.61 -3.25
C THR A 184 -0.12 0.20 -3.51
N VAL A 185 0.80 1.16 -3.48
CA VAL A 185 2.22 0.95 -3.70
C VAL A 185 3.04 1.43 -2.50
N ASN A 186 4.08 0.69 -2.17
CA ASN A 186 5.09 1.05 -1.19
C ASN A 186 6.35 1.50 -1.94
N ILE A 187 6.79 2.74 -1.71
CA ILE A 187 7.94 3.35 -2.41
C ILE A 187 8.97 3.75 -1.36
N TYR A 188 10.18 3.19 -1.45
CA TYR A 188 11.27 3.45 -0.51
C TYR A 188 12.53 3.98 -1.22
N PRO A 189 12.72 5.30 -1.32
CA PRO A 189 13.96 5.90 -1.83
C PRO A 189 15.23 5.39 -1.15
N PHE A 190 15.15 5.09 0.13
CA PHE A 190 16.26 4.52 0.90
C PHE A 190 16.80 3.20 0.31
N ILE A 191 15.93 2.32 -0.22
CA ILE A 191 16.36 1.02 -0.75
C ILE A 191 17.28 1.20 -1.98
N SER A 192 17.07 2.23 -2.79
CA SER A 192 17.94 2.50 -3.95
C SER A 192 19.38 2.78 -3.54
N LEU A 193 19.60 3.48 -2.42
CA LEU A 193 20.94 3.74 -1.88
C LEU A 193 21.61 2.51 -1.27
N TYR A 194 20.81 1.58 -0.76
CA TYR A 194 21.30 0.31 -0.26
C TYR A 194 21.69 -0.63 -1.41
N SER A 195 20.88 -0.68 -2.48
CA SER A 195 21.06 -1.60 -3.60
C SER A 195 22.11 -1.14 -4.62
N ASP A 196 22.29 0.16 -4.81
CA ASP A 196 23.30 0.72 -5.72
C ASP A 196 24.17 1.76 -4.99
N PRO A 197 25.47 1.48 -4.75
CA PRO A 197 26.37 2.41 -4.08
C PRO A 197 26.66 3.68 -4.89
N ASN A 198 26.31 3.72 -6.18
CA ASN A 198 26.44 4.90 -7.04
C ASN A 198 25.13 5.66 -7.20
N PHE A 199 24.05 5.24 -6.54
CA PHE A 199 22.79 5.94 -6.61
C PHE A 199 22.95 7.38 -6.08
N PRO A 200 22.49 8.41 -6.81
CA PRO A 200 22.65 9.79 -6.40
C PRO A 200 21.82 10.08 -5.14
N VAL A 201 22.49 10.38 -4.03
CA VAL A 201 21.87 10.62 -2.72
C VAL A 201 20.87 11.76 -2.79
N GLU A 202 21.23 12.85 -3.47
CA GLU A 202 20.39 14.03 -3.65
C GLU A 202 19.08 13.67 -4.38
N TYR A 203 19.10 12.67 -5.26
CA TYR A 203 17.91 12.20 -5.97
C TYR A 203 16.97 11.37 -5.08
N ALA A 204 17.45 10.85 -3.95
CA ALA A 204 16.61 10.16 -2.98
C ALA A 204 15.75 11.15 -2.16
N PHE A 205 16.16 12.42 -2.11
CA PHE A 205 15.51 13.49 -1.35
C PHE A 205 14.74 14.48 -2.25
N PHE A 206 13.97 15.36 -1.61
CA PHE A 206 13.04 16.29 -2.27
C PHE A 206 13.52 17.75 -2.27
N ASP A 207 14.80 17.97 -1.96
CA ASP A 207 15.37 19.32 -1.81
C ASP A 207 15.63 20.03 -3.16
N GLY A 208 15.49 19.31 -4.28
CA GLY A 208 15.63 19.84 -5.63
C GLY A 208 17.08 20.00 -6.08
N ASN A 209 18.07 19.51 -5.31
CA ASN A 209 19.49 19.65 -5.64
C ASN A 209 19.99 18.58 -6.61
N ALA A 210 19.21 17.53 -6.85
CA ALA A 210 19.59 16.46 -7.77
C ALA A 210 19.64 16.94 -9.23
N SER A 211 20.56 16.37 -10.00
CA SER A 211 20.48 16.46 -11.47
C SER A 211 19.26 15.64 -11.93
N PRO A 212 18.31 16.25 -12.67
CA PRO A 212 17.06 15.58 -12.95
C PRO A 212 17.22 14.48 -14.00
N VAL A 213 16.40 13.43 -13.87
CA VAL A 213 16.18 12.47 -14.96
C VAL A 213 15.22 13.11 -15.96
N SER A 214 15.64 13.19 -17.24
CA SER A 214 14.83 13.74 -18.33
C SER A 214 14.17 12.61 -19.12
N ASP A 215 12.84 12.69 -19.25
CA ASP A 215 12.02 11.70 -19.94
C ASP A 215 11.01 12.41 -20.85
N GLY A 216 11.31 12.44 -22.15
CA GLY A 216 10.42 13.08 -23.15
C GLY A 216 10.10 14.55 -22.86
N GLY A 217 10.97 15.28 -22.15
CA GLY A 217 10.75 16.66 -21.72
C GLY A 217 10.12 16.84 -20.34
N THR A 218 9.72 15.76 -19.66
CA THR A 218 9.43 15.78 -18.22
C THR A 218 10.74 15.63 -17.44
N LEU A 219 10.94 16.47 -16.42
CA LEU A 219 12.11 16.43 -15.55
C LEU A 219 11.69 15.92 -14.17
N TYR A 220 12.33 14.85 -13.71
CA TYR A 220 12.15 14.34 -12.35
C TYR A 220 13.36 14.71 -11.52
N TYR A 221 13.15 15.46 -10.44
CA TYR A 221 14.20 15.89 -9.52
C TYR A 221 14.38 14.98 -8.31
N ASN A 222 13.50 13.99 -8.15
CA ASN A 222 13.58 13.01 -7.08
C ASN A 222 13.09 11.64 -7.57
N MET A 223 13.57 10.60 -6.91
CA MET A 223 13.27 9.20 -7.21
C MET A 223 11.79 8.90 -7.01
N PHE A 224 11.18 9.46 -5.97
CA PHE A 224 9.78 9.19 -5.65
C PHE A 224 8.84 9.57 -6.79
N ASP A 225 8.97 10.79 -7.35
CA ASP A 225 8.16 11.25 -8.47
C ASP A 225 8.40 10.40 -9.72
N ALA A 226 9.66 10.07 -10.02
CA ALA A 226 9.99 9.20 -11.15
C ALA A 226 9.43 7.78 -10.99
N ASN A 227 9.48 7.22 -9.79
CA ASN A 227 8.97 5.89 -9.50
C ASN A 227 7.44 5.84 -9.54
N LEU A 228 6.78 6.88 -9.00
CA LEU A 228 5.33 7.01 -9.07
C LEU A 228 4.84 7.20 -10.51
N ASP A 229 5.52 8.02 -11.34
CA ASP A 229 5.15 8.16 -12.76
C ASP A 229 5.45 6.88 -13.55
N THR A 230 6.46 6.08 -13.16
CA THR A 230 6.68 4.73 -13.72
C THR A 230 5.46 3.84 -13.50
N LEU A 231 4.91 3.80 -12.28
CA LEU A 231 3.67 3.06 -11.98
C LEU A 231 2.49 3.62 -12.77
N ALA A 232 2.36 4.94 -12.85
CA ALA A 232 1.29 5.59 -13.60
C ALA A 232 1.31 5.20 -15.08
N HIS A 233 2.50 5.17 -15.69
CA HIS A 233 2.69 4.69 -17.05
C HIS A 233 2.41 3.20 -17.20
N ALA A 234 2.82 2.35 -16.25
CA ALA A 234 2.50 0.93 -16.25
C ALA A 234 0.97 0.69 -16.22
N LEU A 235 0.24 1.42 -15.37
CA LEU A 235 -1.22 1.37 -15.31
C LEU A 235 -1.85 1.88 -16.62
N GLN A 236 -1.40 3.02 -17.14
CA GLN A 236 -1.90 3.60 -18.39
C GLN A 236 -1.71 2.66 -19.58
N LYS A 237 -0.50 2.10 -19.74
CA LYS A 237 -0.14 1.17 -20.81
C LYS A 237 -1.05 -0.06 -20.83
N ASN A 238 -1.47 -0.49 -19.65
CA ASN A 238 -2.34 -1.65 -19.46
C ASN A 238 -3.83 -1.29 -19.40
N GLY A 239 -4.22 -0.05 -19.71
CA GLY A 239 -5.62 0.37 -19.84
C GLY A 239 -6.30 0.85 -18.56
N PHE A 240 -5.52 1.19 -17.51
CA PHE A 240 -6.00 1.56 -16.18
C PHE A 240 -5.54 2.95 -15.73
N ALA A 241 -5.45 3.90 -16.66
CA ALA A 241 -4.96 5.26 -16.41
C ALA A 241 -5.70 6.02 -15.30
N ASP A 242 -6.99 5.71 -15.10
CA ASP A 242 -7.85 6.37 -14.10
C ASP A 242 -7.86 5.65 -12.74
N LEU A 243 -7.08 4.57 -12.56
CA LEU A 243 -7.07 3.82 -11.31
C LEU A 243 -6.38 4.66 -10.21
N PRO A 244 -7.07 4.98 -9.09
CA PRO A 244 -6.46 5.78 -8.05
C PRO A 244 -5.26 5.06 -7.40
N ILE A 245 -4.21 5.81 -7.07
CA ILE A 245 -3.02 5.29 -6.43
C ILE A 245 -2.98 5.77 -4.96
N ILE A 246 -2.64 4.86 -4.05
CA ILE A 246 -2.27 5.15 -2.67
C ILE A 246 -0.79 4.79 -2.50
N VAL A 247 0.01 5.73 -2.00
CA VAL A 247 1.33 5.40 -1.45
C VAL A 247 1.09 4.86 -0.03
N GLY A 248 1.17 3.54 0.12
CA GLY A 248 0.90 2.84 1.38
C GLY A 248 2.04 2.98 2.38
N GLU A 249 3.27 3.01 1.89
CA GLU A 249 4.47 3.16 2.69
C GLU A 249 5.51 3.99 1.95
N ILE A 250 6.15 4.87 2.72
CA ILE A 250 7.36 5.61 2.37
C ILE A 250 8.02 5.99 3.69
N GLY A 251 9.35 5.96 3.75
CA GLY A 251 10.08 6.29 4.96
C GLY A 251 11.59 6.30 4.75
N TRP A 252 12.29 6.79 5.78
CA TRP A 252 13.74 6.86 5.85
C TRP A 252 14.20 6.49 7.26
N PRO A 253 15.16 5.57 7.43
CA PRO A 253 15.65 5.21 8.77
C PRO A 253 16.51 6.32 9.38
N THR A 254 16.47 6.46 10.70
CA THR A 254 17.30 7.43 11.45
C THR A 254 18.52 6.78 12.12
N ASP A 255 18.70 5.47 11.99
CA ASP A 255 19.89 4.76 12.47
C ASP A 255 20.02 3.40 11.75
N GLY A 256 21.12 2.69 11.97
CA GLY A 256 21.34 1.31 11.51
C GLY A 256 21.93 1.15 10.12
N ASP A 257 22.15 2.24 9.38
CA ASP A 257 22.83 2.28 8.08
C ASP A 257 23.66 3.55 7.91
N ARG A 258 24.70 3.51 7.06
CA ARG A 258 25.57 4.66 6.78
C ARG A 258 24.83 5.86 6.14
N ASN A 259 23.70 5.60 5.49
CA ASN A 259 22.86 6.61 4.83
C ASN A 259 21.62 6.97 5.66
N ALA A 260 21.52 6.52 6.92
CA ALA A 260 20.47 6.95 7.84
C ALA A 260 20.69 8.41 8.31
N ASN A 261 19.60 9.10 8.70
CA ASN A 261 19.63 10.51 9.15
C ASN A 261 20.00 10.66 10.62
#